data_AF-A0A7J4TJ59-F1
#
_entry.id   AF-A0A7J4TJ59-F1
#
_cell.length_a   1.000
_cell.length_b   1.000
_cell.length_c   1.000
_cell.angle_alpha   90.00
_cell.angle_beta   90.00
_cell.angle_gamma   90.00
#
_symmetry.space_group_name_H-M   'P 1'
#
loop_
_entity.id
_entity.type
_entity.pdbx_description
1 polymer ?
#
loop_
_entity_poly.entity_id
_entity_poly.type
_entity_poly.pdbx_seq_one_letter_code
_entity_poly.pdbx_strand_id
1 'polypeptide(L)'
;MLDVYIWFYTGVALAILGGLATAIGPGVKDPIVRTLNTEIAAVGVSLIFLTYNHTIALVTYIAATAIITMILLRAIVRLEEVGAEL
;
A
#
# COMPACT_ATOMS: atom_id res chain seq x y z
N MET A 1 13.76 11.57 20.03
CA MET A 1 14.42 10.38 19.45
C MET A 1 13.52 9.16 19.45
N LEU A 2 12.81 8.87 20.55
CA LEU A 2 11.91 7.71 20.66
C LEU A 2 10.85 7.68 19.55
N ASP A 3 10.27 8.83 19.19
CA ASP A 3 9.30 8.92 18.10
C ASP A 3 9.86 8.43 16.77
N VAL A 4 11.08 8.87 16.40
CA VAL A 4 11.77 8.48 15.16
C VAL A 4 11.94 6.96 15.06
N TYR A 5 12.28 6.30 16.18
CA TYR A 5 12.38 4.85 16.22
C TYR A 5 11.02 4.17 16.05
N ILE A 6 9.95 4.69 16.68
CA ILE A 6 8.59 4.16 16.50
C ILE A 6 8.17 4.24 15.04
N TRP A 7 8.35 5.39 14.38
CA TRP A 7 8.00 5.58 12.97
C TRP A 7 8.75 4.59 12.08
N PHE A 8 10.05 4.42 12.29
CA PHE A 8 10.88 3.53 11.50
C PHE A 8 10.47 2.06 11.66
N TYR A 9 10.41 1.54 12.90
CA TYR A 9 10.11 0.13 13.14
C TYR A 9 8.67 -0.22 12.78
N THR A 10 7.72 0.68 13.05
CA THR A 10 6.33 0.50 12.61
C THR A 10 6.24 0.51 11.09
N GLY A 11 6.96 1.43 10.43
CA GLY A 11 7.05 1.50 8.98
C GLY A 11 7.57 0.22 8.34
N VAL A 12 8.68 -0.30 8.87
CA VAL A 12 9.27 -1.58 8.42
C VAL A 12 8.28 -2.74 8.65
N ALA A 13 7.66 -2.82 9.82
CA ALA A 13 6.68 -3.87 10.13
C ALA A 13 5.49 -3.84 9.15
N LEU A 14 4.91 -2.65 8.92
CA LEU A 14 3.79 -2.48 7.98
C LEU A 14 4.18 -2.75 6.53
N ALA A 15 5.39 -2.37 6.10
CA ALA A 15 5.88 -2.66 4.76
C ALA A 15 5.98 -4.18 4.50
N ILE A 16 6.54 -4.91 5.47
CA ILE A 16 6.67 -6.38 5.39
C ILE A 16 5.30 -7.04 5.47
N LEU A 17 4.50 -6.72 6.49
CA LEU A 17 3.20 -7.34 6.71
C LEU A 17 2.22 -7.01 5.59
N GLY A 18 2.20 -5.77 5.09
CA GLY A 18 1.35 -5.37 3.96
C GLY A 18 1.76 -6.06 2.66
N GLY A 19 3.07 -6.21 2.42
CA GLY A 19 3.59 -6.97 1.27
C GLY A 19 3.19 -8.45 1.32
N LEU A 20 3.35 -9.08 2.49
CA LEU A 20 2.91 -10.47 2.71
C LEU A 20 1.38 -10.58 2.61
N ALA A 21 0.64 -9.63 3.18
CA ALA A 21 -0.82 -9.62 3.12
C ALA A 21 -1.34 -9.47 1.68
N THR A 22 -0.60 -8.79 0.81
CA THR A 22 -0.92 -8.70 -0.62
C THR A 22 -0.71 -10.05 -1.33
N ALA A 23 0.34 -10.79 -0.99
CA ALA A 23 0.69 -12.03 -1.69
C ALA A 23 -0.03 -13.27 -1.16
N ILE A 24 -0.18 -13.39 0.16
CA ILE A 24 -0.67 -14.59 0.86
C ILE A 24 -1.65 -14.27 2.00
N GLY A 25 -2.04 -13.01 2.15
CA GLY A 25 -2.94 -12.58 3.21
C GLY A 25 -4.39 -13.04 3.08
N PRO A 26 -5.22 -12.71 4.08
CA PRO A 26 -6.64 -12.98 4.04
C PRO A 26 -7.28 -12.22 2.87
N GLY A 27 -8.16 -12.90 2.12
CA GLY A 27 -8.94 -12.28 1.04
C GLY A 27 -8.17 -11.99 -0.25
N VAL A 28 -6.91 -12.42 -0.40
CA VAL A 28 -6.07 -12.17 -1.61
C VAL A 28 -6.66 -12.71 -2.92
N LYS A 29 -7.62 -13.63 -2.85
CA LYS A 29 -8.33 -14.13 -4.03
C LYS A 29 -9.24 -13.07 -4.65
N ASP A 30 -9.74 -12.14 -3.84
CA ASP A 30 -10.50 -10.99 -4.31
C ASP A 30 -9.50 -9.90 -4.77
N PRO A 31 -9.50 -9.52 -6.06
CA PRO A 31 -8.58 -8.52 -6.59
C PRO A 31 -8.71 -7.16 -5.89
N ILE A 32 -9.91 -6.77 -5.46
CA ILE A 32 -10.15 -5.50 -4.74
C ILE A 32 -9.46 -5.56 -3.39
N VAL A 33 -9.68 -6.63 -2.63
CA VAL A 33 -9.05 -6.82 -1.31
C VAL A 33 -7.53 -6.90 -1.45
N ARG A 34 -7.03 -7.57 -2.48
CA ARG A 34 -5.60 -7.65 -2.79
C ARG A 34 -5.00 -6.26 -3.04
N THR A 35 -5.69 -5.41 -3.79
CA THR A 35 -5.24 -4.02 -4.01
C THR A 35 -5.28 -3.21 -2.72
N LEU A 36 -6.30 -3.35 -1.89
CA LEU A 36 -6.35 -2.67 -0.59
C LEU A 36 -5.23 -3.14 0.36
N ASN A 37 -4.84 -4.41 0.30
CA ASN A 37 -3.71 -4.91 1.09
C ASN A 37 -2.37 -4.23 0.70
N THR A 38 -2.21 -3.79 -0.55
CA THR A 38 -1.00 -3.03 -0.96
C THR A 38 -0.90 -1.66 -0.30
N GLU A 39 -2.01 -1.06 0.11
CA GLU A 39 -2.01 0.24 0.79
C GLU A 39 -1.37 0.14 2.19
N ILE A 40 -1.47 -1.02 2.85
CA ILE A 40 -0.81 -1.24 4.15
C ILE A 40 0.71 -1.14 3.99
N ALA A 41 1.26 -1.70 2.90
CA ALA A 41 2.67 -1.58 2.60
C ALA A 41 3.06 -0.12 2.25
N ALA A 42 2.20 0.59 1.51
CA ALA A 42 2.41 1.99 1.18
C ALA A 42 2.42 2.90 2.43
N VAL A 43 1.53 2.65 3.39
CA VAL A 43 1.57 3.34 4.69
C VAL A 43 2.90 3.06 5.40
N GLY A 44 3.38 1.82 5.39
CA GLY A 44 4.68 1.46 5.97
C GLY A 44 5.85 2.27 5.39
N VAL A 45 5.94 2.33 4.05
CA VAL A 45 6.96 3.14 3.35
C VAL A 45 6.84 4.63 3.67
N SER A 46 5.61 5.13 3.82
CA SER A 46 5.36 6.53 4.19
C SER A 46 5.92 6.87 5.59
N LEU A 47 5.80 5.97 6.58
CA LEU A 47 6.39 6.18 7.90
C LEU A 47 7.92 6.15 7.88
N ILE A 48 8.53 5.38 6.98
CA ILE A 48 9.98 5.37 6.76
C ILE A 48 10.44 6.73 6.20
N PHE A 49 9.75 7.28 5.20
CA PHE A 49 10.10 8.63 4.69
C PHE A 49 9.92 9.73 5.74
N LEU A 50 8.92 9.60 6.61
CA LEU A 50 8.72 10.52 7.73
C LEU A 50 9.90 10.50 8.72
N THR A 51 10.49 9.33 8.96
CA THR A 51 11.67 9.15 9.83
C THR A 51 12.87 9.98 9.36
N TYR A 52 13.06 10.09 8.04
CA TYR A 52 14.18 10.82 7.44
C TYR A 52 13.84 12.27 7.07
N ASN A 53 12.65 12.76 7.45
CA ASN A 53 12.16 14.10 7.10
C ASN A 53 12.19 14.37 5.58
N HIS A 54 12.00 13.33 4.75
CA HIS A 54 11.95 13.45 3.30
C HIS A 54 10.54 13.86 2.82
N THR A 55 10.08 15.05 3.23
CA THR A 55 8.68 15.50 3.03
C THR A 55 8.26 15.52 1.55
N ILE A 56 9.14 15.95 0.65
CA ILE A 56 8.83 15.96 -0.80
C ILE A 56 8.63 14.54 -1.33
N ALA A 57 9.52 13.60 -0.95
CA ALA A 57 9.39 12.20 -1.36
C ALA A 57 8.12 11.57 -0.75
N LEU A 58 7.83 11.86 0.51
CA LEU A 58 6.64 11.38 1.22
C LEU A 58 5.34 11.80 0.51
N VAL A 59 5.15 13.10 0.27
CA VAL A 59 3.93 13.62 -0.35
C VAL A 59 3.79 13.11 -1.79
N THR A 60 4.90 13.03 -2.53
CA THR A 60 4.91 12.49 -3.90
C THR A 60 4.50 11.02 -3.90
N TYR A 61 5.05 10.23 -2.97
CA TYR A 61 4.73 8.81 -2.84
C TYR A 61 3.27 8.58 -2.47
N ILE A 62 2.73 9.33 -1.50
CA ILE A 62 1.31 9.25 -1.11
C ILE A 62 0.41 9.64 -2.30
N ALA A 63 0.73 10.71 -3.01
CA ALA A 63 -0.05 11.13 -4.17
C ALA A 63 -0.02 10.07 -5.30
N ALA A 64 1.16 9.54 -5.61
CA ALA A 64 1.32 8.52 -6.64
C ALA A 64 0.58 7.22 -6.29
N THR A 65 0.71 6.74 -5.05
CA THR A 65 0.02 5.52 -4.59
C THR A 65 -1.49 5.68 -4.62
N ALA A 66 -2.02 6.80 -4.13
CA ALA A 66 -3.45 7.09 -4.21
C ALA A 66 -3.98 7.10 -5.66
N ILE A 67 -3.25 7.71 -6.59
CA ILE A 67 -3.62 7.74 -8.02
C ILE A 67 -3.58 6.32 -8.61
N ILE A 68 -2.51 5.57 -8.35
CA ILE A 68 -2.36 4.18 -8.84
C ILE A 68 -3.51 3.32 -8.33
N THR A 69 -3.86 3.43 -7.04
CA THR A 69 -4.93 2.64 -6.44
C THR A 69 -6.29 2.98 -7.02
N MET A 70 -6.59 4.25 -7.29
CA MET A 70 -7.80 4.63 -8.04
C MET A 70 -7.83 4.01 -9.45
N ILE A 71 -6.70 4.01 -10.16
CA ILE A 71 -6.60 3.41 -11.51
C ILE A 71 -6.80 1.90 -11.45
N LEU A 72 -6.15 1.22 -10.49
CA LEU A 72 -6.24 -0.23 -10.32
C LEU A 72 -7.65 -0.68 -9.95
N LEU A 73 -8.30 0.00 -8.99
CA LEU A 73 -9.68 -0.32 -8.62
C LEU A 73 -10.62 -0.17 -9.82
N ARG A 74 -10.45 0.89 -10.62
CA ARG A 74 -11.24 1.07 -11.86
C ARG A 74 -10.96 -0.04 -12.87
N ALA A 75 -9.71 -0.46 -13.03
CA ALA A 75 -9.36 -1.55 -13.93
C ALA A 75 -9.96 -2.89 -13.48
N ILE A 76 -9.94 -3.16 -12.18
CA ILE A 76 -10.50 -4.39 -11.58
C ILE A 76 -12.01 -4.46 -11.84
N VAL A 77 -12.76 -3.41 -11.48
CA VAL A 77 -14.21 -3.35 -11.70
C VAL A 77 -14.53 -3.57 -13.18
N ARG A 78 -13.75 -2.97 -14.08
CA ARG A 78 -13.96 -3.13 -15.52
C ARG A 78 -13.67 -4.55 -16.02
N LEU A 79 -12.69 -5.25 -15.45
CA LEU A 79 -12.39 -6.63 -15.80
C LEU A 79 -13.46 -7.59 -15.28
N GLU A 80 -14.00 -7.34 -14.09
CA GLU A 80 -15.16 -8.07 -13.56
C GLU A 80 -16.40 -7.88 -14.44
N GLU A 81 -16.67 -6.66 -14.92
CA GLU A 81 -17.79 -6.37 -15.84
C GLU A 81 -17.70 -7.12 -17.18
N VAL A 82 -16.49 -7.34 -17.69
CA VAL A 82 -16.24 -8.00 -18.98
C VAL A 82 -16.21 -9.53 -18.85
N GLY A 83 -16.34 -10.06 -17.62
CA GLY A 83 -16.33 -11.50 -17.35
C GLY A 83 -14.95 -12.15 -17.54
N ALA A 84 -13.87 -11.36 -17.43
CA ALA A 84 -12.53 -11.91 -17.40
C ALA A 84 -12.31 -12.64 -16.07
N GLU A 85 -11.85 -13.90 -16.11
CA GLU A 85 -11.41 -14.60 -14.90
C GLU A 85 -10.13 -13.91 -14.37
N LEU A 86 -10.21 -13.36 -13.15
CA LEU A 86 -9.16 -12.60 -12.46
C LEU A 86 -8.38 -13.43 -11.44
#